data_AF-A0A5K1E188-F1
#
_entry.id   AF-A0A5K1E188-F1
#
_cell.length_a   1.000
_cell.length_b   1.000
_cell.length_c   1.000
_cell.angle_alpha   90.00
_cell.angle_beta   90.00
_cell.angle_gamma   90.00
#
_symmetry.space_group_name_H-M   'P 1'
#
loop_
_entity.id
_entity.type
_entity.pdbx_description
1 polymer ?
#
loop_
_entity_poly.entity_id
_entity_poly.type
_entity_poly.pdbx_seq_one_letter_code
_entity_poly.pdbx_strand_id
1 'polypeptide(L)' 'LKIINESCCAISTLIGTAACEEGVEPCLDRSRFAYYDAMHPTETTYKQICERAYSSQLTTDVYPFNVKRLASLSSDI' A
#
# COMPACT_ATOMS: atom_id res chain seq x y z
N LEU A 1 -8.97 0.26 -7.76
CA LEU A 1 -9.55 0.36 -6.40
C LEU A 1 -10.98 0.88 -6.53
N LYS A 2 -11.93 0.37 -5.73
CA LYS A 2 -13.35 0.77 -5.74
C LYS A 2 -13.79 1.43 -4.42
N ILE A 3 -13.18 1.01 -3.31
CA ILE A 3 -13.49 1.48 -1.97
C ILE A 3 -12.20 2.05 -1.39
N ILE A 4 -12.20 3.34 -1.06
CA ILE A 4 -10.98 4.07 -0.65
C ILE A 4 -11.10 4.73 0.73
N ASN A 5 -12.33 4.85 1.25
CA ASN A 5 -12.62 5.53 2.52
C ASN A 5 -13.03 4.54 3.63
N GLU A 6 -12.85 3.25 3.40
CA GLU A 6 -13.18 2.17 4.34
C GLU A 6 -12.05 1.14 4.32
N SER A 7 -11.86 0.46 5.45
CA SER A 7 -10.98 -0.69 5.58
C SER A 7 -11.69 -1.98 5.17
N CYS A 8 -10.93 -2.95 4.67
CA CYS A 8 -11.46 -4.28 4.39
C CYS A 8 -11.83 -5.04 5.66
N CYS A 9 -11.09 -4.90 6.75
CA CYS A 9 -11.46 -5.48 8.04
C CYS A 9 -12.30 -4.51 8.88
N ALA A 10 -13.12 -5.05 9.78
CA ALA A 10 -13.72 -4.27 10.84
C ALA A 10 -12.64 -3.79 11.80
N ILE A 11 -12.60 -2.49 12.10
CA ILE A 11 -11.61 -1.91 13.01
C ILE A 11 -12.07 -2.11 14.44
N SER A 12 -11.14 -2.46 15.31
CA SER A 12 -11.46 -2.68 16.71
C SER A 12 -11.94 -1.41 17.40
N THR A 13 -12.96 -1.54 18.26
CA THR A 13 -13.52 -0.41 19.01
C THR A 13 -12.70 -0.05 20.25
N LEU A 14 -11.64 -0.80 20.55
CA LEU A 14 -10.74 -0.46 21.63
C LEU A 14 -10.08 0.89 21.33
N ILE A 15 -10.06 1.78 22.31
CA ILE A 15 -9.56 3.15 22.09
C ILE A 15 -8.07 3.11 21.78
N GLY A 16 -7.68 3.76 20.70
CA GLY A 16 -6.27 3.93 20.31
C GLY A 16 -5.67 2.78 19.51
N THR A 17 -6.46 1.78 19.08
CA THR A 17 -6.00 0.78 18.13
C THR A 17 -6.42 1.10 16.71
N ALA A 18 -5.54 0.78 15.76
CA ALA A 18 -5.80 0.81 14.31
C ALA A 18 -5.95 -0.62 13.74
N ALA A 19 -5.96 -1.63 14.61
CA ALA A 19 -6.00 -3.04 14.24
C ALA A 19 -7.42 -3.51 13.86
N CYS A 20 -7.47 -4.65 13.17
CA CYS A 20 -8.70 -5.38 12.93
C CYS A 20 -9.28 -5.94 14.24
N GLU A 21 -10.61 -6.05 14.30
CA GLU A 21 -11.32 -6.71 15.39
C GLU A 21 -11.01 -8.21 15.42
N GLU A 22 -10.75 -8.74 16.61
CA GLU A 22 -10.38 -10.14 16.79
C GLU A 22 -11.55 -11.08 16.47
N GLY A 23 -11.27 -12.17 15.76
CA GLY A 23 -12.29 -13.18 15.42
C GLY A 23 -13.28 -12.75 14.32
N VAL A 24 -13.15 -11.56 13.76
CA VAL A 24 -14.00 -11.08 12.66
C VAL A 24 -13.32 -11.33 11.32
N GLU A 25 -14.02 -12.01 10.41
CA GLU A 25 -13.51 -12.24 9.06
C GLU A 25 -13.45 -10.91 8.28
N PRO A 26 -12.31 -10.58 7.63
CA PRO A 26 -12.23 -9.42 6.75
C PRO A 26 -13.12 -9.55 5.51
N CYS A 27 -13.25 -8.46 4.75
CA CYS A 27 -13.98 -8.46 3.48
C CYS A 27 -13.52 -9.59 2.53
N LEU A 28 -14.47 -10.15 1.77
CA LEU A 28 -14.23 -11.28 0.86
C LEU A 28 -13.30 -10.94 -0.31
N ASP A 29 -13.32 -9.70 -0.78
CA ASP A 29 -12.52 -9.25 -1.94
C ASP A 29 -11.68 -8.02 -1.59
N ARG A 30 -10.46 -8.29 -1.13
CA ARG A 30 -9.45 -7.29 -0.73
C ARG A 30 -8.99 -6.42 -1.90
N SER A 31 -9.10 -6.91 -3.14
CA SER A 31 -8.61 -6.17 -4.33
C SER A 31 -9.41 -4.90 -4.63
N ARG A 32 -10.60 -4.79 -4.05
CA ARG A 32 -11.50 -3.63 -4.19
C ARG A 32 -11.17 -2.50 -3.21
N PHE A 33 -10.49 -2.79 -2.12
CA PHE A 33 -10.23 -1.85 -1.04
C PHE A 33 -8.84 -1.23 -1.14
N ALA A 34 -8.73 0.06 -0.85
CA ALA A 34 -7.44 0.73 -0.73
C ALA A 34 -6.68 0.26 0.51
N TYR A 35 -7.40 0.09 1.63
CA TYR A 35 -6.85 -0.22 2.94
C TYR A 35 -7.33 -1.58 3.46
N TYR A 36 -6.41 -2.31 4.10
CA TYR A 36 -6.73 -3.55 4.78
C TYR A 36 -7.32 -3.27 6.16
N ASP A 37 -6.60 -2.51 6.99
CA ASP A 37 -7.01 -2.00 8.29
C ASP A 37 -7.07 -0.46 8.28
N ALA A 38 -7.05 0.20 9.44
CA ALA A 38 -7.18 1.66 9.51
C ALA A 38 -5.92 2.43 9.04
N MET A 39 -4.81 1.73 8.79
CA MET A 39 -3.51 2.34 8.44
C MET A 39 -2.83 1.70 7.23
N HIS A 40 -2.87 0.38 7.13
CA HIS A 40 -2.10 -0.38 6.15
C HIS A 40 -2.90 -0.58 4.85
N PRO A 41 -2.29 -0.29 3.68
CA PRO A 41 -2.89 -0.58 2.39
C PRO A 41 -3.13 -2.08 2.16
N THR A 42 -4.05 -2.41 1.26
CA THR A 42 -4.15 -3.78 0.72
C THR A 42 -2.98 -4.11 -0.19
N GLU A 43 -2.77 -5.40 -0.47
CA GLU A 43 -1.77 -5.85 -1.44
C GLU A 43 -1.92 -5.18 -2.82
N THR A 44 -3.17 -4.96 -3.26
CA THR A 44 -3.43 -4.30 -4.55
C THR A 44 -2.92 -2.86 -4.56
N THR A 45 -3.15 -2.11 -3.47
CA THR A 45 -2.62 -0.76 -3.33
C THR A 45 -1.10 -0.76 -3.21
N TYR A 46 -0.53 -1.67 -2.42
CA TYR A 46 0.92 -1.83 -2.32
C TYR A 46 1.56 -2.11 -3.68
N LYS A 47 0.97 -3.01 -4.48
CA LYS A 47 1.46 -3.30 -5.83
C LYS A 47 1.52 -2.04 -6.70
N GLN A 48 0.48 -1.21 -6.69
CA GLN A 48 0.46 0.06 -7.42
C GLN A 48 1.55 1.03 -6.94
N ILE A 49 1.74 1.15 -5.62
CA ILE A 49 2.81 1.98 -5.04
C ILE A 49 4.18 1.46 -5.47
N CYS A 50 4.42 0.14 -5.37
CA CYS A 50 5.68 -0.49 -5.74
C CYS A 50 5.98 -0.34 -7.24
N GLU A 51 4.99 -0.49 -8.12
CA GLU A 51 5.16 -0.28 -9.57
C GLU A 51 5.65 1.15 -9.87
N ARG A 52 5.07 2.15 -9.19
CA ARG A 52 5.48 3.55 -9.31
C ARG A 52 6.88 3.78 -8.76
N ALA A 53 7.17 3.29 -7.56
CA ALA A 53 8.51 3.41 -6.97
C ALA A 53 9.59 2.72 -7.81
N TYR A 54 9.25 1.58 -8.43
CA TYR A 54 10.20 0.80 -9.22
C TYR A 54 10.50 1.42 -10.58
N SER A 55 9.50 1.99 -11.25
CA SER A 55 9.62 2.32 -12.68
C SER A 55 9.08 3.68 -13.14
N SER A 56 8.38 4.44 -12.27
CA SER A 56 7.83 5.75 -12.65
C SER A 56 8.93 6.72 -13.11
N GLN A 57 8.61 7.53 -14.09
CA GLN A 57 9.46 8.62 -14.59
C GLN A 57 9.05 9.98 -14.00
N LEU A 58 7.97 10.03 -13.22
CA LEU A 58 7.49 11.25 -12.58
C LEU A 58 8.24 11.51 -11.28
N THR A 59 8.85 12.68 -11.16
CA THR A 59 9.55 13.10 -9.94
C THR A 59 8.63 13.30 -8.75
N THR A 60 7.32 13.47 -8.98
CA THR A 60 6.29 13.50 -7.93
C THR A 60 6.05 12.14 -7.29
N ASP A 61 6.43 11.05 -7.95
CA ASP A 61 6.28 9.68 -7.43
C ASP A 61 7.55 9.20 -6.74
N VAL A 62 8.69 9.45 -7.38
CA VAL A 62 9.99 8.99 -6.91
C VAL A 62 11.07 9.93 -7.38
N TYR A 63 11.93 10.37 -6.46
CA TYR A 63 13.02 11.30 -6.70
C TYR A 63 14.25 10.84 -5.89
N PRO A 64 15.48 10.97 -6.42
CA PRO A 64 15.86 11.55 -7.72
C PRO A 64 15.69 10.61 -8.93
N PHE A 65 15.55 9.31 -8.71
CA PHE A 65 15.30 8.31 -9.74
C PHE A 65 14.64 7.07 -9.14
N ASN A 66 13.95 6.29 -9.97
CA ASN A 66 13.28 5.06 -9.54
C ASN A 66 14.26 3.91 -9.21
N VAL A 67 13.76 2.88 -8.53
CA VAL A 67 14.59 1.72 -8.10
C VAL A 67 15.22 0.99 -9.27
N LYS A 68 14.54 0.88 -10.41
CA LYS A 68 15.10 0.27 -11.62
C LYS A 68 16.35 1.02 -12.10
N ARG A 69 16.31 2.36 -12.10
CA ARG A 69 17.46 3.20 -12.47
C ARG A 69 18.57 3.08 -11.41
N LEU A 70 18.23 3.11 -10.11
CA LEU A 70 19.19 2.89 -9.04
C LEU A 70 19.97 1.57 -9.23
N ALA A 71 19.27 0.48 -9.50
CA ALA A 71 19.86 -0.84 -9.69
C ALA A 71 20.76 -0.95 -10.93
N SER A 72 20.61 -0.04 -11.90
CA SER A 72 21.43 0.02 -13.11
C SER A 72 22.65 0.94 -12.99
N LEU A 73 22.80 1.66 -11.88
CA LEU A 73 23.98 2.51 -11.67
C LEU A 73 25.19 1.62 -11.41
N SER A 74 26.24 1.78 -12.20
CA SER A 74 27.54 1.22 -11.86
C SER A 74 28.10 1.97 -10.66
N SER A 75 28.60 1.22 -9.67
CA SER A 75 29.48 1.77 -8.64
C SER A 75 30.88 1.85 -9.23
N ASP A 76 31.05 2.68 -10.26
CA ASP A 76 32.39 2.97 -10.77
C ASP A 76 33.06 3.90 -9.75
N ILE A 77 33.74 3.27 -8.79
CA ILE A 77 34.75 3.88 -7.91
C ILE A 77 36.11 3.41 -8.40
#